data_AF-A0A561S9S1-F1
#
_entry.id   AF-A0A561S9S1-F1
#
_cell.length_a   1.000
_cell.length_b   1.000
_cell.length_c   1.000
_cell.angle_alpha   90.00
_cell.angle_beta   90.00
_cell.angle_gamma   90.00
#
_symmetry.space_group_name_H-M   'P 1'
#
loop_
_entity.id
_entity.type
_entity.pdbx_description
1 polymer ?
#
loop_
_entity_poly.entity_id
_entity_poly.type
_entity_poly.pdbx_seq_one_letter_code
_entity_poly.pdbx_strand_id
1 'polypeptide(L)'
;MWWRFGRSGRHCLIEALENPNNRAAYNQRQKAREKKARQEHREWMRTLACADCGNVPKEESTWHYGPDGRRVEWTRQPGGRCWTCHQEHTERLEREAEEQLEAARTANAALRPCWTCRGSIGGKGGSKLELTEKASPDRLECPQYEQDRAVKDLGPLVLPAPTKREQVAALVSTPDDPWWEDRLLHAKALLGEARLRQLAGTRPGAIGCHRRSA
;
A
#
# COMPACT_ATOMS: atom_id res chain seq x y z
N MET A 1 -53.27 28.09 -27.09
CA MET A 1 -53.46 26.63 -27.26
C MET A 1 -54.94 26.32 -26.99
N TRP A 2 -55.71 25.89 -27.98
CA TRP A 2 -57.18 25.71 -27.87
C TRP A 2 -57.52 24.23 -27.67
N TRP A 3 -58.38 23.91 -26.70
CA TRP A 3 -58.66 22.53 -26.31
C TRP A 3 -60.05 22.09 -26.80
N ARG A 4 -60.12 20.99 -27.56
CA ARG A 4 -61.38 20.39 -28.03
C ARG A 4 -61.74 19.18 -27.18
N PHE A 5 -62.48 19.41 -26.11
CA PHE A 5 -63.11 18.34 -25.33
C PHE A 5 -64.55 18.12 -25.80
N GLY A 6 -64.71 17.54 -26.99
CA GLY A 6 -66.02 17.05 -27.48
C GLY A 6 -67.14 18.08 -27.67
N ARG A 7 -66.86 19.39 -27.55
CA ARG A 7 -67.80 20.49 -27.82
C ARG A 7 -67.38 21.31 -29.04
N SER A 8 -68.34 21.82 -29.80
CA SER A 8 -68.09 22.79 -30.87
C SER A 8 -67.59 24.12 -30.27
N GLY A 9 -66.60 24.74 -30.91
CA GLY A 9 -66.01 26.02 -30.47
C GLY A 9 -64.54 25.93 -30.06
N ARG A 10 -63.95 27.11 -29.82
CA ARG A 10 -62.58 27.29 -29.30
C ARG A 10 -62.72 27.68 -27.83
N HIS A 11 -62.47 26.73 -26.93
CA HIS A 11 -62.55 26.95 -25.49
C HIS A 11 -61.14 27.01 -24.89
N CYS A 12 -60.93 27.90 -23.93
CA CYS A 12 -59.68 27.90 -23.17
C CYS A 12 -59.63 26.67 -22.22
N LEU A 13 -58.45 26.32 -21.73
CA LEU A 13 -58.30 25.14 -20.85
C LEU A 13 -59.17 25.25 -19.60
N ILE A 14 -59.32 26.45 -19.06
CA ILE A 14 -60.13 26.71 -17.86
C ILE A 14 -61.61 26.44 -18.16
N GLU A 15 -62.17 27.03 -19.21
CA GLU A 15 -63.56 26.79 -19.68
C GLU A 15 -63.82 25.31 -19.99
N ALA A 16 -62.85 24.61 -20.60
CA ALA A 16 -63.00 23.19 -20.92
C ALA A 16 -63.04 22.29 -19.66
N LEU A 17 -62.39 22.72 -18.58
CA LEU A 17 -62.34 22.03 -17.28
C LEU A 17 -63.50 22.40 -16.33
N GLU A 18 -64.34 23.38 -16.68
CA GLU A 18 -65.60 23.64 -15.97
C GLU A 18 -66.60 22.49 -16.12
N ASN A 19 -66.50 21.71 -17.21
CA ASN A 19 -67.27 20.48 -17.38
C ASN A 19 -66.71 19.37 -16.46
N PRO A 20 -67.51 18.82 -15.52
CA PRO A 20 -67.06 17.80 -14.58
C PRO A 20 -66.47 16.55 -15.25
N ASN A 21 -67.03 16.13 -16.39
CA ASN A 21 -66.56 14.95 -17.13
C ASN A 21 -65.19 15.19 -17.76
N ASN A 22 -64.96 16.38 -18.31
CA ASN A 22 -63.67 16.76 -18.88
C ASN A 22 -62.59 16.89 -17.79
N ARG A 23 -62.96 17.47 -16.64
CA ARG A 23 -62.07 17.57 -15.47
C ARG A 23 -61.70 16.22 -14.91
N ALA A 24 -62.65 15.29 -14.81
CA ALA A 24 -62.40 13.92 -14.38
C ALA A 24 -61.43 13.19 -15.33
N ALA A 25 -61.68 13.26 -16.65
CA ALA A 25 -60.81 12.66 -17.66
C ALA A 25 -59.39 13.28 -17.66
N TYR A 26 -59.29 14.60 -17.50
CA TYR A 26 -57.99 15.29 -17.37
C TYR A 26 -57.24 14.81 -16.13
N ASN A 27 -57.88 14.81 -14.95
CA ASN A 27 -57.27 14.37 -13.70
C ASN A 27 -56.83 12.90 -13.76
N GLN A 28 -57.61 12.02 -14.39
CA GLN A 28 -57.24 10.62 -14.57
C GLN A 28 -55.98 10.49 -15.44
N ARG A 29 -55.87 11.25 -16.53
CA ARG A 29 -54.67 11.29 -17.38
C ARG A 29 -53.46 11.84 -16.63
N GLN A 30 -53.63 12.87 -15.79
CA GLN A 30 -52.55 13.39 -14.96
C GLN A 30 -52.07 12.34 -13.96
N LYS A 31 -52.97 11.69 -13.22
CA LYS A 31 -52.62 10.59 -12.30
C LYS A 31 -51.89 9.44 -13.01
N ALA A 32 -52.30 9.08 -14.23
CA ALA A 32 -51.62 8.05 -15.01
C ALA A 32 -50.20 8.46 -15.41
N ARG A 33 -50.00 9.72 -15.81
CA ARG A 33 -48.67 10.28 -16.14
C ARG A 33 -47.77 10.33 -14.92
N GLU A 34 -48.28 10.82 -13.79
CA GLU A 34 -47.55 10.84 -12.51
C GLU A 34 -47.15 9.43 -12.06
N LYS A 35 -48.06 8.46 -12.17
CA LYS A 35 -47.76 7.06 -11.84
C LYS A 35 -46.67 6.49 -12.73
N LYS A 36 -46.71 6.76 -14.04
CA LYS A 36 -45.67 6.34 -15.00
C LYS A 36 -44.32 6.99 -14.67
N ALA A 37 -44.30 8.30 -14.46
CA ALA A 37 -43.08 9.02 -14.10
C ALA A 37 -42.46 8.49 -12.80
N ARG A 38 -43.27 8.21 -11.77
CA ARG A 38 -42.79 7.58 -10.52
C ARG A 38 -42.28 6.15 -10.71
N GLN A 39 -42.77 5.42 -11.71
CA GLN A 39 -42.26 4.09 -12.03
C GLN A 39 -40.91 4.20 -12.76
N GLU A 40 -40.84 5.03 -13.80
CA GLU A 40 -39.62 5.29 -14.57
C GLU A 40 -38.48 5.79 -13.66
N HIS A 41 -38.78 6.74 -12.77
CA HIS A 41 -37.80 7.22 -11.78
C HIS A 41 -37.35 6.10 -10.83
N ARG A 42 -38.24 5.22 -10.36
CA ARG A 42 -37.84 4.07 -9.52
C ARG A 42 -36.96 3.06 -10.28
N GLU A 43 -37.28 2.80 -11.54
CA GLU A 43 -36.47 1.93 -12.40
C GLU A 43 -35.09 2.52 -12.66
N TRP A 44 -35.03 3.83 -12.92
CA TRP A 44 -33.78 4.55 -13.06
C TRP A 44 -32.94 4.54 -11.77
N MET A 45 -33.53 4.83 -10.61
CA MET A 45 -32.84 4.76 -9.32
C MET A 45 -32.25 3.36 -9.05
N ARG A 46 -32.89 2.28 -9.51
CA ARG A 46 -32.32 0.92 -9.38
C ARG A 46 -31.03 0.74 -10.17
N THR A 47 -30.84 1.45 -11.28
CA THR A 47 -29.55 1.47 -11.98
C THR A 47 -28.46 2.12 -11.14
N LEU A 48 -28.85 2.86 -10.09
CA LEU A 48 -27.98 3.45 -9.08
C LEU A 48 -27.72 2.53 -7.85
N ALA A 49 -28.08 1.25 -7.89
CA ALA A 49 -27.76 0.26 -6.84
C ALA A 49 -26.25 -0.03 -6.67
N CYS A 50 -25.73 0.08 -5.44
CA CYS A 50 -24.34 -0.23 -5.08
C CYS A 50 -23.88 -1.60 -5.60
N ALA A 51 -22.68 -1.67 -6.18
CA ALA A 51 -22.13 -2.91 -6.73
C ALA A 51 -21.94 -4.03 -5.69
N ASP A 52 -21.65 -3.67 -4.43
CA ASP A 52 -21.35 -4.66 -3.38
C ASP A 52 -22.57 -5.07 -2.56
N CYS A 53 -23.35 -4.09 -2.09
CA CYS A 53 -24.46 -4.33 -1.17
C CYS A 53 -25.84 -4.20 -1.83
N GLY A 54 -25.92 -3.80 -3.11
CA GLY A 54 -27.18 -3.63 -3.83
C GLY A 54 -28.05 -2.46 -3.35
N ASN A 55 -27.60 -1.68 -2.37
CA ASN A 55 -28.37 -0.56 -1.84
C ASN A 55 -28.58 0.52 -2.92
N VAL A 56 -29.84 0.90 -3.11
CA VAL A 56 -30.26 2.00 -3.99
C VAL A 56 -30.27 3.30 -3.20
N PRO A 57 -29.65 4.38 -3.70
CA PRO A 57 -29.68 5.67 -3.02
C PRO A 57 -31.10 6.22 -2.90
N LYS A 58 -31.31 7.11 -1.93
CA LYS A 58 -32.61 7.78 -1.74
C LYS A 58 -32.81 8.96 -2.69
N GLU A 59 -31.71 9.56 -3.13
CA GLU A 59 -31.67 10.77 -3.97
C GLU A 59 -30.82 10.51 -5.21
N GLU A 60 -31.13 11.21 -6.30
CA GLU A 60 -30.46 11.04 -7.60
C GLU A 60 -28.98 11.43 -7.54
N SER A 61 -28.66 12.49 -6.79
CA SER A 61 -27.30 12.92 -6.50
C SER A 61 -27.20 13.30 -5.02
N THR A 62 -26.08 12.95 -4.38
CA THR A 62 -25.78 13.41 -3.02
C THR A 62 -24.54 14.29 -3.08
N TRP A 63 -24.68 15.52 -2.58
CA TRP A 63 -23.58 16.48 -2.51
C TRP A 63 -22.65 16.10 -1.37
N HIS A 64 -21.39 15.82 -1.70
CA HIS A 64 -20.35 15.56 -0.71
C HIS A 64 -19.21 16.57 -0.88
N TYR A 65 -18.60 16.94 0.24
CA TYR A 65 -17.35 17.69 0.23
C TYR A 65 -16.22 16.73 -0.11
N GLY A 66 -15.47 17.03 -1.16
CA GLY A 66 -14.26 16.30 -1.53
C GLY A 66 -13.12 16.55 -0.53
N PRO A 67 -12.04 15.76 -0.61
CA PRO A 67 -10.84 15.94 0.23
C PRO A 67 -10.16 17.31 0.05
N ASP A 68 -10.46 18.03 -1.03
CA ASP A 68 -10.06 19.40 -1.35
C ASP A 68 -11.03 20.47 -0.81
N GLY A 69 -12.07 20.08 -0.07
CA GLY A 69 -13.06 20.98 0.52
C GLY A 69 -14.10 21.54 -0.46
N ARG A 70 -14.06 21.15 -1.74
CA ARG A 70 -15.06 21.56 -2.74
C ARG A 70 -16.31 20.69 -2.66
N ARG A 71 -17.49 21.29 -2.83
CA ARG A 71 -18.73 20.53 -3.05
C ARG A 71 -18.66 19.89 -4.42
N VAL A 72 -18.69 18.58 -4.47
CA VAL A 72 -18.75 17.84 -5.72
C VAL A 72 -20.06 17.06 -5.76
N GLU A 73 -20.78 17.19 -6.87
CA GLU A 73 -21.97 16.41 -7.14
C GLU A 73 -21.52 15.03 -7.59
N TRP A 74 -21.58 14.05 -6.68
CA TRP A 74 -21.31 12.67 -7.05
C TRP A 74 -22.63 11.90 -7.10
N THR A 75 -22.95 11.35 -8.26
CA THR A 75 -23.96 10.30 -8.39
C THR A 75 -23.45 9.00 -7.76
N ARG A 76 -22.13 8.70 -7.83
CA ARG A 76 -21.42 7.61 -7.13
C ARG A 76 -19.89 7.83 -7.07
N GLN A 77 -19.19 7.15 -6.16
CA GLN A 77 -17.72 7.02 -6.17
C GLN A 77 -17.23 6.20 -7.40
N PRO A 78 -15.95 6.34 -7.81
CA PRO A 78 -15.35 5.48 -8.83
C PRO A 78 -15.62 3.99 -8.54
N GLY A 79 -16.16 3.26 -9.53
CA GLY A 79 -16.49 1.84 -9.40
C GLY A 79 -17.90 1.51 -8.88
N GLY A 80 -18.77 2.51 -8.67
CA GLY A 80 -20.19 2.27 -8.41
C GLY A 80 -20.52 1.78 -6.99
N ARG A 81 -19.67 2.07 -6.00
CA ARG A 81 -19.88 1.66 -4.60
C ARG A 81 -20.53 2.79 -3.79
N CYS A 82 -21.29 2.42 -2.74
CA CYS A 82 -21.72 3.38 -1.73
C CYS A 82 -20.55 3.75 -0.80
N TRP A 83 -20.67 4.86 -0.08
CA TRP A 83 -19.58 5.40 0.76
C TRP A 83 -19.01 4.37 1.73
N THR A 84 -19.87 3.67 2.47
CA THR A 84 -19.47 2.65 3.44
C THR A 84 -18.70 1.50 2.79
N CYS A 85 -19.25 0.90 1.72
CA CYS A 85 -18.57 -0.18 1.01
C CYS A 85 -17.28 0.28 0.33
N HIS A 86 -17.21 1.54 -0.11
CA HIS A 86 -15.97 2.11 -0.64
C HIS A 86 -14.91 2.25 0.45
N GLN A 87 -15.25 2.80 1.61
CA GLN A 87 -14.32 2.90 2.75
C GLN A 87 -13.84 1.52 3.20
N GLU A 88 -14.75 0.58 3.43
CA GLU A 88 -14.40 -0.79 3.82
C GLU A 88 -13.51 -1.48 2.80
N HIS A 89 -13.73 -1.23 1.50
CA HIS A 89 -12.89 -1.76 0.44
C HIS A 89 -11.48 -1.14 0.47
N THR A 90 -11.38 0.18 0.65
CA THR A 90 -10.10 0.88 0.74
C THR A 90 -9.31 0.42 1.98
N GLU A 91 -9.94 0.37 3.15
CA GLU A 91 -9.29 -0.10 4.39
C GLU A 91 -8.80 -1.55 4.27
N ARG A 92 -9.55 -2.40 3.55
CA ARG A 92 -9.12 -3.78 3.29
C ARG A 92 -7.89 -3.82 2.40
N LEU A 93 -7.87 -3.04 1.32
CA LEU A 93 -6.71 -2.96 0.43
C LEU A 93 -5.47 -2.41 1.15
N GLU A 94 -5.66 -1.45 2.05
CA GLU A 94 -4.57 -0.91 2.89
C GLU A 94 -4.01 -2.00 3.81
N ARG A 95 -4.88 -2.75 4.51
CA ARG A 95 -4.47 -3.86 5.38
C ARG A 95 -3.77 -4.98 4.62
N GLU A 96 -4.31 -5.40 3.48
CA GLU A 96 -3.67 -6.39 2.62
C GLU A 96 -2.30 -5.90 2.13
N ALA A 97 -2.15 -4.60 1.86
CA ALA A 97 -0.86 -4.01 1.51
C ALA A 97 0.13 -4.00 2.69
N GLU A 98 -0.33 -3.73 3.92
CA GLU A 98 0.48 -3.81 5.14
C GLU A 98 0.92 -5.25 5.45
N GLU A 99 0.01 -6.23 5.29
CA GLU A 99 0.33 -7.65 5.48
C GLU A 99 1.35 -8.14 4.44
N GLN A 100 1.19 -7.75 3.17
CA GLN A 100 2.17 -8.04 2.12
C GLN A 100 3.53 -7.41 2.42
N LEU A 101 3.53 -6.19 2.96
CA LEU A 101 4.73 -5.49 3.37
C LEU A 101 5.45 -6.24 4.50
N GLU A 102 4.74 -6.69 5.53
CA GLU A 102 5.37 -7.43 6.62
C GLU A 102 5.87 -8.82 6.20
N ALA A 103 5.14 -9.51 5.32
CA ALA A 103 5.57 -10.79 4.76
C ALA A 103 6.87 -10.65 3.96
N ALA A 104 6.98 -9.63 3.12
CA ALA A 104 8.17 -9.40 2.30
C ALA A 104 9.37 -8.92 3.14
N ARG A 105 9.15 -8.17 4.23
CA ARG A 105 10.19 -7.88 5.23
C ARG A 105 10.72 -9.16 5.85
N THR A 106 9.83 -10.05 6.27
CA THR A 106 10.20 -11.35 6.87
C THR A 106 11.03 -12.18 5.90
N ALA A 107 10.62 -12.26 4.63
CA ALA A 107 11.36 -12.98 3.60
C ALA A 107 12.75 -12.38 3.35
N ASN A 108 12.88 -11.06 3.29
CA ASN A 108 14.18 -10.40 3.10
C ASN A 108 15.09 -10.49 4.34
N ALA A 109 14.53 -10.45 5.56
CA ALA A 109 15.29 -10.68 6.78
C ALA A 109 15.92 -12.08 6.83
N ALA A 110 15.22 -13.09 6.30
CA ALA A 110 15.75 -14.45 6.19
C ALA A 110 16.92 -14.56 5.20
N LEU A 111 17.02 -13.66 4.21
CA LEU A 111 18.10 -13.66 3.23
C LEU A 111 19.33 -12.89 3.74
N ARG A 112 19.17 -11.63 4.17
CA ARG A 112 20.25 -10.80 4.73
C ARG A 112 19.68 -9.79 5.75
N PRO A 113 19.94 -9.96 7.06
CA PRO A 113 19.44 -9.05 8.10
C PRO A 113 20.37 -7.86 8.33
N CYS A 114 19.82 -6.64 8.39
CA CYS A 114 20.51 -5.37 8.61
C CYS A 114 21.61 -5.50 9.67
N TRP A 115 22.80 -5.02 9.35
CA TRP A 115 23.95 -5.11 10.25
C TRP A 115 23.66 -4.47 11.62
N THR A 116 23.01 -3.31 11.63
CA THR A 116 22.83 -2.48 12.82
C THR A 116 21.67 -2.93 13.71
N CYS A 117 20.49 -3.21 13.14
CA CYS A 117 19.31 -3.62 13.92
C CYS A 117 18.98 -5.11 13.85
N ARG A 118 19.68 -5.89 13.02
CA ARG A 118 19.37 -7.30 12.71
C ARG A 118 17.96 -7.52 12.12
N GLY A 119 17.28 -6.45 11.71
CA GLY A 119 15.98 -6.49 11.01
C GLY A 119 16.11 -6.65 9.49
N SER A 120 14.99 -6.67 8.77
CA SER A 120 14.98 -6.84 7.30
C SER A 120 15.66 -5.70 6.53
N ILE A 121 16.43 -6.02 5.50
CA ILE A 121 16.96 -5.04 4.54
C ILE A 121 16.00 -4.94 3.36
N GLY A 122 15.33 -3.80 3.19
CA GLY A 122 14.45 -3.47 2.05
C GLY A 122 14.29 -1.94 1.99
N GLY A 123 14.12 -1.38 0.78
CA GLY A 123 14.18 0.04 0.32
C GLY A 123 13.63 1.19 1.20
N LYS A 124 13.58 2.43 0.68
CA LYS A 124 13.36 3.75 1.36
C LYS A 124 12.30 3.90 2.51
N GLY A 125 12.39 3.17 3.62
CA GLY A 125 11.58 3.41 4.83
C GLY A 125 10.08 3.68 4.58
N GLY A 126 9.32 2.67 4.19
CA GLY A 126 7.84 2.70 4.22
C GLY A 126 7.15 2.73 2.86
N SER A 127 7.85 2.53 1.74
CA SER A 127 7.24 2.40 0.41
C SER A 127 7.07 0.94 -0.05
N LYS A 128 6.04 0.69 -0.86
CA LYS A 128 5.65 -0.66 -1.34
C LYS A 128 6.67 -1.28 -2.31
N LEU A 129 7.42 -0.44 -3.04
CA LEU A 129 8.45 -0.86 -4.01
C LEU A 129 9.67 -1.51 -3.32
N GLU A 130 9.90 -1.16 -2.04
CA GLU A 130 11.08 -1.52 -1.23
C GLU A 130 11.27 -3.01 -0.98
N LEU A 131 10.19 -3.76 -1.14
CA LEU A 131 10.10 -5.14 -0.68
C LEU A 131 9.88 -6.11 -1.84
N THR A 132 9.45 -5.61 -2.99
CA THR A 132 9.56 -6.33 -4.28
C THR A 132 10.98 -6.29 -4.82
N GLU A 133 11.73 -5.23 -4.52
CA GLU A 133 13.15 -5.16 -4.81
C GLU A 133 13.89 -6.02 -3.78
N LYS A 134 14.44 -7.16 -4.22
CA LYS A 134 15.44 -7.87 -3.41
C LYS A 134 16.53 -6.87 -3.08
N ALA A 135 16.87 -6.72 -1.79
CA ALA A 135 18.03 -5.93 -1.42
C ALA A 135 19.23 -6.43 -2.23
N SER A 136 19.95 -5.50 -2.87
CA SER A 136 21.21 -5.85 -3.53
C SER A 136 22.06 -6.63 -2.53
N PRO A 137 22.78 -7.69 -2.94
CA PRO A 137 23.66 -8.44 -2.04
C PRO A 137 24.58 -7.51 -1.24
N ASP A 138 25.00 -6.40 -1.85
CA ASP A 138 25.93 -5.43 -1.27
C ASP A 138 25.32 -4.52 -0.17
N ARG A 139 24.01 -4.60 0.08
CA ARG A 139 23.35 -3.69 1.02
C ARG A 139 23.47 -4.22 2.45
N LEU A 140 24.23 -3.51 3.29
CA LEU A 140 24.52 -3.91 4.68
C LEU A 140 23.53 -3.36 5.72
N GLU A 141 22.83 -2.26 5.43
CA GLU A 141 21.92 -1.60 6.36
C GLU A 141 20.54 -1.37 5.76
N CYS A 142 19.53 -1.32 6.63
CA CYS A 142 18.23 -0.85 6.21
C CYS A 142 18.27 0.68 6.00
N PRO A 143 17.43 1.22 5.12
CA PRO A 143 17.50 2.62 4.69
C PRO A 143 17.34 3.63 5.81
N GLN A 144 16.62 3.30 6.89
CA GLN A 144 16.55 4.20 8.04
C GLN A 144 17.92 4.36 8.70
N TYR A 145 18.67 3.27 8.93
CA TYR A 145 19.99 3.34 9.53
C TYR A 145 21.04 3.94 8.58
N GLU A 146 20.91 3.66 7.28
CA GLU A 146 21.72 4.29 6.24
C GLU A 146 21.52 5.82 6.24
N GLN A 147 20.27 6.29 6.32
CA GLN A 147 19.93 7.70 6.45
C GLN A 147 20.43 8.29 7.77
N ASP A 148 20.21 7.61 8.89
CA ASP A 148 20.68 8.06 10.21
C ASP A 148 22.20 8.23 10.25
N ARG A 149 22.96 7.34 9.60
CA ARG A 149 24.41 7.47 9.46
C ARG A 149 24.81 8.67 8.62
N ALA A 150 24.12 8.88 7.49
CA ALA A 150 24.36 10.03 6.63
C ALA A 150 24.08 11.35 7.36
N VAL A 151 22.97 11.42 8.12
CA VAL A 151 22.61 12.59 8.94
C VAL A 151 23.61 12.84 10.08
N LYS A 152 24.19 11.78 10.63
CA LYS A 152 25.19 11.85 11.71
C LYS A 152 26.64 11.94 11.20
N ASP A 153 26.86 12.07 9.89
CA ASP A 153 28.19 12.12 9.26
C ASP A 153 29.12 10.96 9.69
N LEU A 154 28.57 9.76 9.90
CA LEU A 154 29.33 8.59 10.40
C LEU A 154 30.18 7.91 9.31
N GLY A 155 30.16 8.40 8.07
CA GLY A 155 30.84 7.82 6.92
C GLY A 155 30.25 6.47 6.46
N PRO A 156 30.92 5.75 5.54
CA PRO A 156 30.49 4.41 5.10
C PRO A 156 30.56 3.38 6.22
N LEU A 157 29.62 2.42 6.25
CA LEU A 157 29.67 1.33 7.23
C LEU A 157 30.91 0.45 6.99
N VAL A 158 31.66 0.21 8.06
CA VAL A 158 32.80 -0.70 8.05
C VAL A 158 32.50 -1.89 8.96
N LEU A 159 32.41 -3.07 8.37
CA LEU A 159 32.24 -4.31 9.12
C LEU A 159 33.53 -4.69 9.86
N PRO A 160 33.44 -5.24 11.09
CA PRO A 160 34.59 -5.69 11.85
C PRO A 160 35.22 -6.93 11.19
N ALA A 161 36.56 -6.93 11.13
CA ALA A 161 37.29 -8.08 10.59
C ALA A 161 37.01 -9.35 11.40
N PRO A 162 36.85 -10.52 10.74
CA PRO A 162 36.74 -11.79 11.42
C PRO A 162 37.94 -12.07 12.33
N THR A 163 37.68 -12.45 13.57
CA THR A 163 38.72 -12.87 14.52
C THR A 163 39.33 -14.19 14.10
N LYS A 164 40.54 -14.48 14.61
CA LYS A 164 41.23 -15.76 14.35
C LYS A 164 40.37 -16.97 14.75
N ARG A 165 39.64 -16.88 15.87
CA ARG A 165 38.77 -17.96 16.35
C ARG A 165 37.62 -18.22 15.38
N GLU A 166 36.97 -17.17 14.89
CA GLU A 166 35.90 -17.30 13.89
C GLU A 166 36.44 -17.88 12.58
N GLN A 167 37.61 -17.43 12.11
CA GLN A 167 38.22 -17.95 10.89
C GLN A 167 38.59 -19.44 10.99
N VAL A 168 39.12 -19.88 12.14
CA VAL A 168 39.41 -21.31 12.37
C VAL A 168 38.12 -22.13 12.43
N ALA A 169 37.07 -21.62 13.08
CA ALA A 169 35.77 -22.29 13.11
C ALA A 169 35.17 -22.43 11.70
N ALA A 170 35.30 -21.39 10.87
CA ALA A 170 34.83 -21.39 9.48
C ALA A 170 35.50 -22.44 8.58
N LEU A 171 36.71 -22.91 8.94
CA LEU A 171 37.39 -24.01 8.23
C LEU A 171 36.78 -25.38 8.55
N VAL A 172 36.07 -25.50 9.67
CA VAL A 172 35.49 -26.75 10.17
C VAL A 172 33.99 -26.81 9.93
N SER A 173 33.30 -25.67 9.93
CA SER A 173 31.85 -25.59 9.74
C SER A 173 31.46 -24.28 9.07
N THR A 174 30.38 -24.30 8.29
CA THR A 174 29.82 -23.10 7.66
C THR A 174 29.45 -22.08 8.74
N PRO A 175 29.92 -20.82 8.65
CA PRO A 175 29.58 -19.78 9.61
C PRO A 175 28.08 -19.47 9.61
N ASP A 176 27.48 -19.34 10.80
CA ASP A 176 26.11 -18.86 10.99
C ASP A 176 25.98 -17.33 10.83
N ASP A 177 27.08 -16.63 10.50
CA ASP A 177 27.12 -15.20 10.25
C ASP A 177 26.69 -14.90 8.79
N PRO A 178 25.52 -14.29 8.56
CA PRO A 178 25.04 -13.99 7.21
C PRO A 178 25.93 -12.99 6.45
N TRP A 179 26.81 -12.28 7.17
CA TRP A 179 27.72 -11.27 6.64
C TRP A 179 29.16 -11.76 6.51
N TRP A 180 29.40 -13.07 6.64
CA TRP A 180 30.74 -13.64 6.67
C TRP A 180 31.60 -13.24 5.46
N GLU A 181 31.05 -13.38 4.25
CA GLU A 181 31.76 -13.05 3.01
C GLU A 181 32.08 -11.56 2.92
N ASP A 182 31.11 -10.70 3.27
CA ASP A 182 31.26 -9.25 3.27
C ASP A 182 32.30 -8.78 4.31
N ARG A 183 32.32 -9.39 5.51
CA ARG A 183 33.34 -9.13 6.54
C ARG A 183 34.74 -9.50 6.06
N LEU A 184 34.89 -10.62 5.35
CA LEU A 184 36.17 -11.01 4.76
C LEU A 184 36.60 -10.02 3.67
N LEU A 185 35.68 -9.58 2.81
CA LEU A 185 35.95 -8.59 1.77
C LEU A 185 36.40 -7.25 2.36
N HIS A 186 35.66 -6.73 3.36
CA HIS A 186 36.00 -5.49 4.07
C HIS A 186 37.36 -5.59 4.75
N ALA A 187 37.64 -6.71 5.42
CA ALA A 187 38.91 -6.92 6.08
C ALA A 187 40.07 -6.94 5.08
N LYS A 188 39.89 -7.55 3.89
CA LYS A 188 40.90 -7.54 2.82
C LYS A 188 41.18 -6.13 2.30
N ALA A 189 40.12 -5.34 2.09
CA ALA A 189 40.24 -3.96 1.62
C ALA A 189 40.94 -3.05 2.65
N LEU A 190 40.68 -3.25 3.95
CA LEU A 190 41.21 -2.39 5.02
C LEU A 190 42.59 -2.79 5.55
N LEU A 191 42.91 -4.09 5.60
CA LEU A 191 44.14 -4.59 6.21
C LEU A 191 45.19 -5.07 5.19
N GLY A 192 44.79 -5.29 3.93
CA GLY A 192 45.59 -5.99 2.93
C GLY A 192 45.69 -7.50 3.19
N GLU A 193 45.72 -8.32 2.14
CA GLU A 193 45.69 -9.79 2.26
C GLU A 193 46.83 -10.37 3.13
N ALA A 194 47.99 -9.72 3.15
CA ALA A 194 49.17 -10.15 3.90
C ALA A 194 48.98 -10.05 5.43
N ARG A 195 48.26 -9.04 5.92
CA ARG A 195 48.08 -8.80 7.37
C ARG A 195 46.98 -9.69 7.97
N LEU A 196 45.97 -10.03 7.16
CA LEU A 196 44.96 -11.06 7.49
C LEU A 196 45.60 -12.45 7.70
N ARG A 197 46.54 -12.82 6.83
CA ARG A 197 47.29 -14.10 6.97
C ARG A 197 48.25 -14.11 8.16
N GLN A 198 48.90 -12.99 8.50
CA GLN A 198 49.76 -12.89 9.69
C GLN A 198 48.97 -13.02 11.01
N LEU A 199 47.73 -12.50 11.08
CA LEU A 199 46.83 -12.74 12.21
C LEU A 199 46.40 -14.23 12.30
N ALA A 200 46.28 -14.92 11.17
CA ALA A 200 46.05 -16.36 11.13
C ALA A 200 47.28 -17.18 11.54
N GLY A 201 48.50 -16.71 11.26
CA GLY A 201 49.76 -17.44 11.40
C GLY A 201 50.73 -16.90 12.45
N THR A 202 50.36 -16.88 13.72
CA THR A 202 51.32 -16.77 14.84
C THR A 202 50.94 -17.78 15.93
N ARG A 203 51.84 -18.76 16.15
CA ARG A 203 51.89 -19.58 17.37
C ARG A 203 52.55 -18.73 18.46
N PRO A 204 52.07 -18.74 19.72
CA PRO A 204 52.85 -18.21 20.83
C PRO A 204 54.14 -19.04 21.02
N GLY A 205 55.24 -18.35 21.28
CA GLY A 205 56.60 -18.80 21.02
C GLY A 205 57.07 -20.07 21.74
N ALA A 206 57.93 -20.82 21.04
CA ALA A 206 58.89 -21.70 21.67
C ALA A 206 60.04 -20.83 22.20
N ILE A 207 59.97 -20.47 23.49
CA ILE A 207 61.11 -19.92 24.22
C ILE A 207 62.16 -21.03 24.31
N GLY A 208 63.33 -20.80 23.71
CA GLY A 208 64.44 -21.74 23.70
C GLY A 208 64.96 -22.03 25.10
N CYS A 209 64.95 -23.31 25.49
CA CYS A 209 65.74 -23.80 26.62
C CYS A 209 67.19 -24.01 26.16
N HIS A 210 68.04 -23.00 26.32
CA HIS A 210 69.48 -23.22 26.38
C HIS A 210 69.85 -23.76 27.75
N ARG A 211 70.01 -25.09 27.85
CA ARG A 211 70.64 -25.73 29.00
C ARG A 211 72.15 -25.63 28.83
N ARG A 212 72.79 -24.71 29.56
CA ARG A 212 74.22 -24.80 29.87
C ARG A 212 74.37 -25.85 30.96
N SER A 213 75.27 -26.80 30.76
CA SER A 213 75.84 -27.60 31.84
C SER A 213 77.35 -27.42 31.76
N ALA A 214 77.90 -27.06 32.91
CA ALA A 214 79.33 -27.03 33.22
C ALA A 214 79.88 -28.46 33.30
#